data_AF-A0A2R6G636-F1
#
_entry.id   AF-A0A2R6G636-F1
#
_cell.length_a   1.000
_cell.length_b   1.000
_cell.length_c   1.000
_cell.angle_alpha   90.00
_cell.angle_beta   90.00
_cell.angle_gamma   90.00
#
_symmetry.space_group_name_H-M   'P 1'
#
loop_
_entity.id
_entity.type
_entity.pdbx_description
1 polymer ?
#
loop_
_entity_poly.entity_id
_entity_poly.type
_entity_poly.pdbx_seq_one_letter_code
_entity_poly.pdbx_strand_id
1 'polypeptide(L)'
;MKPAEIAKPLGVFVVVILVILAGTAVLGAVSGGSGTSDGANVRGQSPAQFQPGQVNPDVDPEEGEITVDSPEGEKKILVDNQHGNLYDRDDLEPVVEALVEAGHEVNFAPDVDSGDGFGSTGGYNATLQEYDAVLVINPTEGFTEAQRNGLQTYTENDGRVAVLGEPTQVGVSGSGLLASLSTISFGANDLTSQYGAHMGAEALFNVDDSANDNSFKGVNAVPDGTDSLTEGVDTVTFDNPGYIVTTGS
;
A
#
# COMPACT_ATOMS: atom_id res chain seq x y z
N MET A 1 28.12 6.35 39.73
CA MET A 1 27.83 7.60 38.99
C MET A 1 27.59 8.69 40.00
N LYS A 2 28.25 9.84 39.87
CA LYS A 2 28.13 10.90 40.89
C LYS A 2 26.73 11.52 40.77
N PRO A 3 26.02 11.85 41.87
CA PRO A 3 24.68 12.42 41.82
C PRO A 3 24.59 13.73 40.99
N ALA A 4 25.71 14.43 40.82
CA ALA A 4 25.83 15.61 39.96
C ALA A 4 25.78 15.31 38.44
N GLU A 5 26.06 14.08 38.01
CA GLU A 5 26.10 13.70 36.58
C GLU A 5 24.71 13.35 36.03
N ILE A 6 23.76 12.97 36.90
CA ILE A 6 22.34 12.72 36.55
C ILE A 6 21.50 14.01 36.65
N ALA A 7 21.90 14.95 37.51
CA ALA A 7 21.19 16.21 37.69
C ALA A 7 21.21 17.11 36.44
N LYS A 8 22.29 17.08 35.65
CA LYS A 8 22.42 17.85 34.41
C LYS A 8 21.44 17.40 33.31
N PRO A 9 21.38 16.12 32.91
CA PRO A 9 20.42 15.68 31.89
C PRO A 9 18.97 15.79 32.36
N LEU A 10 18.69 15.58 33.65
CA LEU A 10 17.35 15.74 34.22
C LEU A 10 16.89 17.22 34.19
N GLY A 11 17.79 18.16 34.50
CA GLY A 11 17.51 19.59 34.41
C GLY A 11 17.21 20.04 32.98
N VAL A 12 17.96 19.54 32.00
CA VAL A 12 17.70 19.82 30.57
C VAL A 12 16.33 19.27 30.14
N PHE A 13 15.98 18.05 30.56
CA PHE A 13 14.69 17.44 30.25
C PHE A 13 13.51 18.27 30.79
N VAL A 14 13.59 18.74 32.04
CA VAL A 14 12.56 19.60 32.64
C VAL A 14 12.43 20.93 31.89
N VAL A 15 13.55 21.54 31.50
CA VAL A 15 13.54 22.79 30.72
C VAL A 15 12.89 22.58 29.35
N VAL A 16 13.19 21.49 28.65
CA VAL A 16 12.57 21.18 27.36
C VAL A 16 11.05 21.00 27.50
N ILE A 17 10.58 20.26 28.52
CA ILE A 17 9.14 20.12 28.80
C ILE A 17 8.49 21.48 29.05
N LEU A 18 9.12 22.33 29.87
CA LEU A 18 8.58 23.67 30.15
C LEU A 18 8.54 24.56 28.91
N VAL A 19 9.52 24.46 28.00
CA VAL A 19 9.52 25.20 26.74
C VAL A 19 8.39 24.72 25.81
N ILE A 20 8.14 23.41 25.74
CA ILE A 20 7.03 22.85 24.95
C ILE A 20 5.68 23.27 25.53
N LEU A 21 5.51 23.21 26.85
CA LEU A 21 4.30 23.66 27.54
C LEU A 21 4.07 25.18 27.43
N ALA A 22 5.15 25.97 27.46
CA ALA A 22 5.05 27.41 27.26
C ALA A 22 4.73 27.77 25.79
N GLY A 23 5.32 27.07 24.82
CA GLY A 23 5.03 27.25 23.39
C GLY A 23 3.57 26.94 23.05
N THR A 24 3.01 25.86 23.63
CA THR A 24 1.59 25.50 23.46
C THR A 24 0.64 26.50 24.13
N ALA A 25 1.00 27.05 25.29
CA ALA A 25 0.19 28.06 25.98
C ALA A 25 0.19 29.42 25.25
N VAL A 26 1.31 29.83 24.65
CA VAL A 26 1.40 31.09 23.90
C VAL A 26 0.55 31.03 22.63
N LEU A 27 0.52 29.90 21.92
CA LEU A 27 -0.34 29.72 20.74
C LEU A 27 -1.84 29.83 21.09
N GLY A 28 -2.26 29.37 22.26
CA GLY A 28 -3.65 29.50 22.73
C GLY A 28 -4.06 30.93 23.14
N ALA A 29 -3.10 31.81 23.42
CA ALA A 29 -3.38 33.18 23.87
C ALA A 29 -3.39 34.23 22.73
N VAL A 30 -2.67 33.98 21.62
CA VAL A 30 -2.73 34.83 20.41
C VAL A 30 -3.86 34.45 19.45
N SER A 31 -4.45 33.26 19.59
CA SER A 31 -5.74 32.92 19.00
C SER A 31 -6.87 33.52 19.87
N GLY A 32 -7.01 34.85 19.84
CA GLY A 32 -8.14 35.53 20.46
C GLY A 32 -9.45 35.06 19.85
N GLY A 33 -10.19 34.27 20.61
CA GLY A 33 -11.52 33.79 20.23
C GLY A 33 -12.06 32.84 21.29
N SER A 34 -12.72 33.41 22.30
CA SER A 34 -13.66 32.67 23.16
C SER A 34 -14.89 32.28 22.34
N GLY A 35 -14.70 31.39 21.37
CA GLY A 35 -15.72 30.45 20.98
C GLY A 35 -15.44 29.21 21.80
N THR A 36 -16.40 28.75 22.59
CA THR A 36 -16.45 27.32 22.86
C THR A 36 -16.21 26.62 21.52
N SER A 37 -15.32 25.62 21.47
CA SER A 37 -15.42 24.58 20.46
C SER A 37 -16.72 23.83 20.76
N ASP A 38 -17.84 24.52 20.62
CA ASP A 38 -19.12 23.90 20.43
C ASP A 38 -18.90 23.23 19.08
N GLY A 39 -18.51 21.97 19.13
CA GLY A 39 -18.84 21.05 18.07
C GLY A 39 -20.35 21.08 17.99
N ALA A 40 -20.89 22.16 17.42
CA ALA A 40 -22.22 22.22 16.90
C ALA A 40 -22.23 21.00 16.01
N ASN A 41 -22.94 19.96 16.46
CA ASN A 41 -23.08 18.70 15.77
C ASN A 41 -23.36 19.04 14.31
N VAL A 42 -22.33 18.96 13.46
CA VAL A 42 -22.51 19.12 12.03
C VAL A 42 -23.19 17.83 11.63
N ARG A 43 -24.52 17.83 11.68
CA ARG A 43 -25.34 16.69 11.31
C ARG A 43 -24.94 16.30 9.90
N GLY A 44 -24.35 15.12 9.75
CA GLY A 44 -23.92 14.57 8.46
C GLY A 44 -22.42 14.59 8.17
N GLN A 45 -21.53 15.10 9.04
CA GLN A 45 -20.09 15.16 8.76
C GLN A 45 -19.20 14.14 9.49
N SER A 46 -19.75 13.36 10.42
CA SER A 46 -19.00 12.24 11.01
C SER A 46 -19.48 10.95 10.35
N PRO A 47 -18.64 10.29 9.53
CA PRO A 47 -18.96 9.00 8.93
C PRO A 47 -19.50 8.03 9.97
N ALA A 48 -20.44 7.17 9.56
CA ALA A 48 -21.20 6.35 10.50
C ALA A 48 -20.27 5.52 11.41
N GLN A 49 -19.13 5.05 10.88
CA GLN A 49 -18.12 4.27 11.59
C GLN A 49 -17.46 5.00 12.79
N PHE A 50 -17.56 6.33 12.89
CA PHE A 50 -17.01 7.10 14.02
C PHE A 50 -18.05 7.47 15.08
N GLN A 51 -19.29 7.01 14.94
CA GLN A 51 -20.34 7.26 15.92
C GLN A 51 -20.13 6.39 17.17
N PRO A 52 -20.38 6.90 18.39
CA PRO A 52 -20.22 6.14 19.64
C PRO A 52 -21.05 4.86 19.76
N GLY A 53 -22.04 4.65 18.87
CA GLY A 53 -22.85 3.42 18.79
C GLY A 53 -22.29 2.36 17.83
N GLN A 54 -21.30 2.71 17.00
CA GLN A 54 -20.70 1.85 15.97
C GLN A 54 -19.38 1.23 16.46
N VAL A 55 -19.23 1.08 17.78
CA VAL A 55 -18.04 0.53 18.47
C VAL A 55 -17.77 -0.94 18.14
N ASN A 56 -18.73 -1.60 17.51
CA ASN A 56 -18.64 -2.98 17.09
C ASN A 56 -19.33 -3.11 15.72
N PRO A 57 -18.70 -2.63 14.64
CA PRO A 57 -19.24 -2.81 13.31
C PRO A 57 -19.45 -4.31 13.06
N ASP A 58 -20.53 -4.67 12.38
CA ASP A 58 -20.66 -6.01 11.84
C ASP A 58 -19.45 -6.21 10.90
N VAL A 59 -18.58 -7.17 11.24
CA VAL A 59 -17.50 -7.56 10.34
C VAL A 59 -18.13 -8.14 9.10
N ASP A 60 -17.72 -7.65 7.94
CA ASP A 60 -18.07 -8.29 6.69
C ASP A 60 -17.64 -9.76 6.79
N PRO A 61 -18.49 -10.72 6.38
CA PRO A 61 -18.10 -12.12 6.38
C PRO A 61 -16.84 -12.27 5.52
N GLU A 62 -15.76 -12.77 6.12
CA GLU A 62 -14.52 -13.14 5.42
C GLU A 62 -14.69 -14.45 4.64
N GLU A 63 -15.81 -14.58 3.94
CA GLU A 63 -16.16 -15.75 3.14
C GLU A 63 -15.91 -15.41 1.66
N GLY A 64 -14.86 -16.02 1.10
CA GLY A 64 -14.52 -15.92 -0.32
C GLY A 64 -14.33 -17.31 -0.92
N GLU A 65 -14.71 -17.47 -2.18
CA GLU A 65 -14.50 -18.71 -2.94
C GLU A 65 -13.60 -18.40 -4.15
N ILE A 66 -12.57 -19.22 -4.35
CA ILE A 66 -11.70 -19.16 -5.52
C ILE A 66 -12.08 -20.32 -6.44
N THR A 67 -12.64 -20.01 -7.60
CA THR A 67 -12.97 -21.01 -8.62
C THR A 67 -12.00 -20.89 -9.79
N VAL A 68 -11.41 -22.01 -10.21
CA VAL A 68 -10.51 -22.07 -11.36
C VAL A 68 -11.19 -22.80 -12.52
N ASP A 69 -11.38 -22.09 -13.62
CA ASP A 69 -11.85 -22.68 -14.87
C ASP A 69 -10.67 -23.24 -15.68
N SER A 70 -10.56 -24.58 -15.74
CA SER A 70 -9.44 -25.25 -16.43
C SER A 70 -9.87 -26.08 -17.64
N PRO A 71 -10.33 -25.44 -18.73
CA PRO A 71 -10.71 -26.15 -19.94
C PRO A 71 -9.50 -26.78 -20.66
N GLU A 72 -8.28 -26.32 -20.37
CA GLU A 72 -7.03 -26.74 -21.04
C GLU A 72 -6.27 -27.88 -20.33
N GLY A 73 -6.85 -28.47 -19.28
CA GLY A 73 -6.25 -29.57 -18.51
C GLY A 73 -5.15 -29.13 -17.54
N GLU A 74 -4.37 -30.11 -17.06
CA GLU A 74 -3.27 -29.93 -16.10
C GLU A 74 -2.17 -29.00 -16.65
N LYS A 75 -1.61 -28.17 -15.76
CA LYS A 75 -0.55 -27.18 -16.05
C LYS A 75 0.45 -27.14 -14.90
N LYS A 76 1.71 -26.85 -15.20
CA LYS A 76 2.78 -26.62 -14.23
C LYS A 76 3.04 -25.12 -14.07
N ILE A 77 2.94 -24.63 -12.85
CA ILE A 77 3.09 -23.21 -12.51
C ILE A 77 4.29 -23.05 -11.60
N LEU A 78 5.24 -22.20 -11.99
CA LEU A 78 6.39 -21.83 -11.17
C LEU A 78 6.14 -20.49 -10.47
N VAL A 79 6.17 -20.48 -9.15
CA VAL A 79 6.10 -19.24 -8.36
C VAL A 79 7.51 -18.76 -8.06
N ASP A 80 7.82 -17.52 -8.45
CA ASP A 80 9.09 -16.86 -8.18
C ASP A 80 9.30 -16.62 -6.68
N ASN A 81 10.51 -16.89 -6.21
CA ASN A 81 10.94 -16.64 -4.83
C ASN A 81 12.39 -16.12 -4.78
N GLN A 82 12.90 -15.59 -5.90
CA GLN A 82 14.33 -15.25 -6.05
C GLN A 82 14.60 -13.76 -6.25
N HIS A 83 13.57 -12.92 -6.32
CA HIS A 83 13.71 -11.49 -6.60
C HIS A 83 13.19 -10.63 -5.44
N GLY A 84 13.47 -11.07 -4.21
CA GLY A 84 13.02 -10.39 -2.99
C GLY A 84 11.49 -10.27 -2.92
N ASN A 85 10.78 -11.31 -3.35
CA ASN A 85 9.32 -11.33 -3.41
C ASN A 85 8.72 -11.17 -2.01
N LEU A 86 7.78 -10.24 -1.86
CA LEU A 86 7.09 -9.98 -0.58
C LEU A 86 5.79 -10.77 -0.50
N TYR A 87 5.89 -12.02 -0.09
CA TYR A 87 4.76 -12.84 0.32
C TYR A 87 5.27 -13.95 1.25
N ASP A 88 4.45 -14.41 2.18
CA ASP A 88 4.68 -15.70 2.84
C ASP A 88 3.96 -16.80 2.05
N ARG A 89 4.54 -18.00 1.97
CA ARG A 89 3.90 -19.10 1.21
C ARG A 89 2.52 -19.47 1.76
N ASP A 90 2.33 -19.30 3.06
CA ASP A 90 1.06 -19.51 3.75
C ASP A 90 -0.01 -18.52 3.26
N ASP A 91 0.36 -17.30 2.85
CA ASP A 91 -0.58 -16.33 2.27
C ASP A 91 -1.12 -16.78 0.91
N LEU A 92 -0.40 -17.68 0.23
CA LEU A 92 -0.80 -18.23 -1.06
C LEU A 92 -1.56 -19.55 -0.95
N GLU A 93 -1.70 -20.11 0.26
CA GLU A 93 -2.36 -21.41 0.48
C GLU A 93 -3.74 -21.49 -0.20
N PRO A 94 -4.64 -20.50 -0.09
CA PRO A 94 -5.95 -20.56 -0.75
C PRO A 94 -5.87 -20.64 -2.28
N VAL A 95 -4.90 -19.93 -2.87
CA VAL A 95 -4.68 -19.93 -4.32
C VAL A 95 -4.07 -21.26 -4.77
N VAL A 96 -3.10 -21.76 -4.02
CA VAL A 96 -2.45 -23.05 -4.29
C VAL A 96 -3.47 -24.19 -4.18
N GLU A 97 -4.30 -24.20 -3.14
CA GLU A 97 -5.34 -25.20 -2.96
C GLU A 97 -6.31 -25.19 -4.13
N ALA A 98 -6.84 -24.02 -4.51
CA ALA A 98 -7.74 -23.90 -5.65
C ALA A 98 -7.12 -24.38 -6.98
N LEU A 99 -5.83 -24.08 -7.22
CA LEU A 99 -5.11 -24.54 -8.41
C LEU A 99 -4.89 -26.07 -8.41
N VAL A 100 -4.55 -26.64 -7.25
CA VAL A 100 -4.34 -28.08 -7.10
C VAL A 100 -5.66 -28.85 -7.21
N GLU A 101 -6.75 -28.33 -6.64
CA GLU A 101 -8.10 -28.88 -6.79
C GLU A 101 -8.56 -28.87 -8.26
N ALA A 102 -8.16 -27.86 -9.02
CA ALA A 102 -8.37 -27.78 -10.47
C ALA A 102 -7.42 -28.68 -11.29
N GLY A 103 -6.49 -29.39 -10.64
CA GLY A 103 -5.59 -30.37 -11.26
C GLY A 103 -4.29 -29.78 -11.79
N HIS A 104 -3.87 -28.60 -11.33
CA HIS A 104 -2.56 -28.03 -11.67
C HIS A 104 -1.47 -28.42 -10.66
N GLU A 105 -0.22 -28.32 -11.09
CA GLU A 105 0.96 -28.47 -10.24
C GLU A 105 1.56 -27.09 -9.98
N VAL A 106 1.71 -26.71 -8.71
CA VAL A 106 2.33 -25.44 -8.30
C VAL A 106 3.65 -25.74 -7.60
N ASN A 107 4.75 -25.22 -8.16
CA ASN A 107 6.08 -25.34 -7.58
C ASN A 107 6.63 -23.96 -7.24
N PHE A 108 7.33 -23.86 -6.11
CA PHE A 108 8.04 -22.65 -5.73
C PHE A 108 9.49 -22.73 -6.17
N ALA A 109 9.97 -21.65 -6.75
CA ALA A 109 11.38 -21.48 -7.03
C ALA A 109 12.21 -21.64 -5.76
N PRO A 110 13.39 -22.30 -5.85
CA PRO A 110 14.23 -22.49 -4.69
C PRO A 110 14.83 -21.17 -4.22
N ASP A 111 14.99 -21.05 -2.90
CA ASP A 111 15.73 -19.98 -2.24
C ASP A 111 17.24 -20.16 -2.52
N VAL A 112 17.74 -19.67 -3.66
CA VAL A 112 19.18 -19.74 -4.00
C VAL A 112 19.73 -18.38 -4.43
N ASP A 113 20.70 -17.88 -3.65
CA ASP A 113 21.43 -16.61 -3.85
C ASP A 113 22.53 -16.66 -4.93
N SER A 114 22.48 -17.59 -5.90
CA SER A 114 23.62 -17.86 -6.78
C SER A 114 23.33 -17.71 -8.28
N GLY A 115 23.73 -16.54 -8.80
CA GLY A 115 24.27 -16.35 -10.15
C GLY A 115 23.27 -16.18 -11.29
N ASP A 116 22.44 -17.19 -11.56
CA ASP A 116 21.80 -17.32 -12.88
C ASP A 116 20.33 -17.84 -12.87
N GLY A 117 19.58 -17.65 -11.78
CA GLY A 117 18.12 -17.81 -11.71
C GLY A 117 17.50 -19.22 -11.90
N PHE A 118 16.43 -19.50 -11.15
CA PHE A 118 15.67 -20.74 -10.94
C PHE A 118 16.42 -22.07 -11.14
N GLY A 119 16.81 -22.72 -10.05
CA GLY A 119 17.13 -24.16 -9.97
C GLY A 119 18.53 -24.62 -10.38
N SER A 120 19.31 -23.81 -11.11
CA SER A 120 20.77 -23.86 -11.34
C SER A 120 21.47 -25.21 -11.65
N THR A 121 20.74 -26.28 -12.02
CA THR A 121 21.24 -27.39 -12.84
C THR A 121 20.54 -27.34 -14.19
N GLY A 122 21.13 -26.65 -15.17
CA GLY A 122 20.50 -26.36 -16.48
C GLY A 122 20.25 -24.87 -16.75
N GLY A 123 20.16 -24.06 -15.68
CA GLY A 123 20.01 -22.60 -15.73
C GLY A 123 18.58 -22.12 -15.97
N TYR A 124 18.35 -20.81 -15.80
CA TYR A 124 17.03 -20.17 -15.85
C TYR A 124 16.14 -20.61 -17.02
N ASN A 125 16.69 -20.58 -18.24
CA ASN A 125 15.93 -20.90 -19.45
C ASN A 125 15.53 -22.39 -19.54
N ALA A 126 16.35 -23.29 -18.99
CA ALA A 126 16.01 -24.70 -18.94
C ALA A 126 14.84 -24.92 -17.97
N THR A 127 14.91 -24.26 -16.81
CA THR A 127 13.82 -24.31 -15.83
C THR A 127 12.52 -23.77 -16.42
N LEU A 128 12.54 -22.63 -17.13
CA LEU A 128 11.33 -22.09 -17.78
C LEU A 128 10.64 -23.09 -18.72
N GLN A 129 11.39 -23.95 -19.40
CA GLN A 129 10.82 -24.94 -20.33
C GLN A 129 10.10 -26.10 -19.63
N GLU A 130 10.28 -26.26 -18.32
CA GLU A 130 9.59 -27.28 -17.53
C GLU A 130 8.20 -26.84 -17.08
N TYR A 131 7.87 -25.55 -17.21
CA TYR A 131 6.65 -24.94 -16.69
C TYR A 131 5.80 -24.29 -17.78
N ASP A 132 4.48 -24.40 -17.64
CA ASP A 132 3.50 -23.77 -18.53
C ASP A 132 3.24 -22.30 -18.18
N ALA A 133 3.47 -21.92 -16.91
CA ALA A 133 3.34 -20.55 -16.46
C ALA A 133 4.35 -20.19 -15.36
N VAL A 134 4.67 -18.89 -15.27
CA VAL A 134 5.45 -18.30 -14.18
C VAL A 134 4.62 -17.20 -13.49
N LEU A 135 4.58 -17.26 -12.17
CA LEU A 135 3.92 -16.27 -11.31
C LEU A 135 4.99 -15.52 -10.51
N VAL A 136 5.07 -14.21 -10.72
CA VAL A 136 5.98 -13.30 -10.02
C VAL A 136 5.15 -12.39 -9.13
N ILE A 137 5.28 -12.54 -7.81
CA ILE A 137 4.49 -11.78 -6.84
C ILE A 137 5.39 -10.79 -6.11
N ASN A 138 5.02 -9.51 -6.21
CA ASN A 138 5.62 -8.37 -5.51
C ASN A 138 7.15 -8.44 -5.36
N PRO A 139 7.90 -8.58 -6.48
CA PRO A 139 9.36 -8.60 -6.45
C PRO A 139 9.89 -7.23 -6.02
N THR A 140 10.86 -7.21 -5.11
CA THR A 140 11.54 -5.96 -4.68
C THR A 140 12.89 -5.77 -5.35
N GLU A 141 13.38 -6.79 -6.05
CA GLU A 141 14.60 -6.76 -6.84
C GLU A 141 14.29 -6.81 -8.35
N GLY A 142 15.21 -6.24 -9.14
CA GLY A 142 15.12 -6.23 -10.60
C GLY A 142 15.58 -7.56 -11.22
N PHE A 143 15.23 -7.76 -12.48
CA PHE A 143 15.61 -8.94 -13.24
C PHE A 143 16.84 -8.65 -14.11
N THR A 144 17.83 -9.52 -14.08
CA THR A 144 19.02 -9.39 -14.95
C THR A 144 18.62 -9.41 -16.42
N GLU A 145 19.44 -8.81 -17.29
CA GLU A 145 19.20 -8.81 -18.73
C GLU A 145 19.04 -10.24 -19.30
N ALA A 146 19.82 -11.20 -18.79
CA ALA A 146 19.72 -12.61 -19.21
C ALA A 146 18.36 -13.21 -18.82
N GLN A 147 17.88 -12.98 -17.60
CA GLN A 147 16.56 -13.45 -17.15
C GLN A 147 15.43 -12.79 -17.95
N ARG A 148 15.52 -11.49 -18.20
CA ARG A 148 14.55 -10.74 -19.01
C ARG A 148 14.45 -11.26 -20.43
N ASN A 149 15.59 -11.50 -21.09
CA ASN A 149 15.63 -12.13 -22.41
C ASN A 149 15.09 -13.57 -22.39
N GLY A 150 15.34 -14.31 -21.30
CA GLY A 150 14.81 -15.65 -21.07
C GLY A 150 13.29 -15.66 -20.98
N LEU A 151 12.70 -14.79 -20.16
CA LEU A 151 11.25 -14.61 -20.04
C LEU A 151 10.63 -14.13 -21.34
N GLN A 152 11.29 -13.21 -22.06
CA GLN A 152 10.81 -12.77 -23.38
C GLN A 152 10.72 -13.96 -24.35
N THR A 153 11.81 -14.72 -24.49
CA THR A 153 11.85 -15.91 -25.35
C THR A 153 10.79 -16.92 -24.92
N TYR A 154 10.63 -17.15 -23.62
CA TYR A 154 9.59 -18.02 -23.07
C TYR A 154 8.18 -17.58 -23.49
N THR A 155 7.86 -16.29 -23.33
CA THR A 155 6.57 -15.74 -23.76
C THR A 155 6.35 -15.75 -25.27
N GLU A 156 7.42 -15.63 -26.07
CA GLU A 156 7.36 -15.76 -27.53
C GLU A 156 7.09 -17.22 -27.98
N ASN A 157 7.34 -18.20 -27.11
CA ASN A 157 7.07 -19.62 -27.34
C ASN A 157 5.83 -20.11 -26.54
N ASP A 158 4.80 -19.27 -26.45
CA ASP A 158 3.51 -19.54 -25.78
C ASP A 158 3.55 -19.70 -24.25
N GLY A 159 4.71 -19.49 -23.61
CA GLY A 159 4.84 -19.43 -22.16
C GLY A 159 4.04 -18.26 -21.56
N ARG A 160 3.48 -18.45 -20.36
CA ARG A 160 2.62 -17.45 -19.71
C ARG A 160 3.33 -16.87 -18.49
N VAL A 161 3.34 -15.54 -18.36
CA VAL A 161 3.93 -14.87 -17.20
C VAL A 161 2.90 -13.93 -16.60
N ALA A 162 2.65 -14.08 -15.30
CA ALA A 162 1.85 -13.15 -14.52
C ALA A 162 2.77 -12.43 -13.54
N VAL A 163 2.72 -11.10 -13.53
CA VAL A 163 3.47 -10.26 -12.59
C VAL A 163 2.47 -9.46 -11.77
N LEU A 164 2.46 -9.71 -10.47
CA LEU A 164 1.69 -8.97 -9.48
C LEU A 164 2.64 -8.07 -8.71
N GLY A 165 2.21 -6.89 -8.32
CA GLY A 165 2.98 -6.04 -7.43
C GLY A 165 2.11 -5.09 -6.67
N GLU A 166 2.70 -4.53 -5.63
CA GLU A 166 2.02 -3.62 -4.72
C GLU A 166 2.60 -2.21 -4.85
N PRO A 167 1.80 -1.17 -4.51
CA PRO A 167 2.31 0.20 -4.42
C PRO A 167 3.44 0.29 -3.38
N THR A 168 4.17 1.40 -3.41
CA THR A 168 5.33 1.60 -2.52
C THR A 168 4.90 1.66 -1.06
N GLN A 169 5.56 0.87 -0.21
CA GLN A 169 5.28 0.75 1.22
C GLN A 169 6.45 1.24 2.06
N VAL A 170 6.16 1.55 3.33
CA VAL A 170 7.17 1.86 4.33
C VAL A 170 7.43 0.61 5.15
N GLY A 171 8.61 0.01 4.97
CA GLY A 171 9.13 -1.04 5.83
C GLY A 171 9.69 -0.45 7.13
N VAL A 172 9.43 -1.13 8.24
CA VAL A 172 10.03 -0.80 9.54
C VAL A 172 10.95 -1.96 9.93
N SER A 173 12.23 -1.65 10.13
CA SER A 173 13.22 -2.61 10.59
C SER A 173 13.69 -2.26 12.00
N GLY A 174 13.89 -3.27 12.85
CA GLY A 174 14.28 -3.09 14.25
C GLY A 174 13.09 -2.91 15.21
N SER A 175 13.39 -2.71 16.51
CA SER A 175 12.38 -2.58 17.56
C SER A 175 12.73 -1.45 18.53
N GLY A 176 11.72 -0.71 19.00
CA GLY A 176 11.88 0.39 19.96
C GLY A 176 12.57 1.63 19.35
N LEU A 177 13.40 2.31 20.16
CA LEU A 177 14.09 3.56 19.77
C LEU A 177 15.13 3.38 18.63
N LEU A 178 15.38 2.16 18.19
CA LEU A 178 16.32 1.81 17.12
C LEU A 178 15.61 1.43 15.80
N ALA A 179 14.31 1.70 15.67
CA ALA A 179 13.59 1.43 14.44
C ALA A 179 14.11 2.30 13.29
N SER A 180 14.46 1.68 12.16
CA SER A 180 14.77 2.34 10.90
C SER A 180 13.62 2.18 9.92
N LEU A 181 13.28 3.27 9.23
CA LEU A 181 12.29 3.28 8.16
C LEU A 181 13.02 3.07 6.82
N SER A 182 12.52 2.13 6.02
CA SER A 182 12.98 1.89 4.65
C SER A 182 11.80 1.93 3.69
N THR A 183 12.01 2.44 2.50
CA THR A 183 11.01 2.36 1.44
C THR A 183 11.14 1.01 0.74
N ILE A 184 10.03 0.29 0.63
CA ILE A 184 9.94 -0.97 -0.12
C ILE A 184 9.08 -0.68 -1.35
N SER A 185 9.65 -0.91 -2.53
CA SER A 185 9.01 -0.60 -3.82
C SER A 185 9.11 -1.79 -4.76
N PHE A 186 8.21 -1.85 -5.74
CA PHE A 186 8.27 -2.81 -6.83
C PHE A 186 9.59 -2.71 -7.60
N GLY A 187 10.36 -3.80 -7.63
CA GLY A 187 11.71 -3.89 -8.19
C GLY A 187 11.76 -4.26 -9.66
N ALA A 188 10.75 -4.95 -10.18
CA ALA A 188 10.76 -5.54 -11.52
C ALA A 188 10.25 -4.61 -12.64
N ASN A 189 10.42 -3.29 -12.49
CA ASN A 189 10.02 -2.33 -13.51
C ASN A 189 10.86 -2.45 -14.81
N ASP A 190 12.08 -2.98 -14.70
CA ASP A 190 12.95 -3.34 -15.82
C ASP A 190 12.42 -4.53 -16.64
N LEU A 191 11.70 -5.46 -16.01
CA LEU A 191 10.98 -6.56 -16.63
C LEU A 191 9.67 -6.06 -17.25
N THR A 192 8.79 -5.42 -16.48
CA THR A 192 7.46 -5.05 -16.98
C THR A 192 7.52 -4.04 -18.13
N SER A 193 8.51 -3.15 -18.12
CA SER A 193 8.69 -2.13 -19.16
C SER A 193 9.00 -2.71 -20.54
N GLN A 194 9.60 -3.91 -20.61
CA GLN A 194 9.83 -4.60 -21.88
C GLN A 194 8.50 -5.02 -22.56
N TYR A 195 7.44 -5.18 -21.76
CA TYR A 195 6.08 -5.44 -22.20
C TYR A 195 5.20 -4.18 -22.27
N GLY A 196 5.80 -3.00 -22.13
CA GLY A 196 5.11 -1.71 -22.18
C GLY A 196 4.31 -1.36 -20.92
N ALA A 197 4.53 -2.07 -19.81
CA ALA A 197 3.88 -1.84 -18.53
C ALA A 197 4.83 -1.23 -17.50
N HIS A 198 4.30 -0.38 -16.62
CA HIS A 198 5.06 0.22 -15.54
C HIS A 198 4.23 0.23 -14.26
N MET A 199 4.82 -0.22 -13.16
CA MET A 199 4.19 -0.20 -11.85
C MET A 199 4.52 1.11 -11.15
N GLY A 200 3.47 1.92 -10.92
CA GLY A 200 3.54 3.16 -10.17
C GLY A 200 3.67 2.92 -8.66
N ALA A 201 3.99 3.98 -7.94
CA ALA A 201 4.13 3.95 -6.48
C ALA A 201 2.80 4.21 -5.75
N GLU A 202 1.77 4.61 -6.48
CA GLU A 202 0.55 5.19 -5.95
C GLU A 202 -0.50 4.13 -5.64
N ALA A 203 -1.12 4.25 -4.47
CA ALA A 203 -2.34 3.49 -4.15
C ALA A 203 -3.53 4.06 -4.92
N LEU A 204 -4.37 3.15 -5.44
CA LEU A 204 -5.66 3.51 -6.03
C LEU A 204 -6.72 3.54 -4.93
N PHE A 205 -7.51 4.61 -4.91
CA PHE A 205 -8.62 4.76 -3.98
C PHE A 205 -9.92 4.81 -4.77
N ASN A 206 -10.95 4.14 -4.26
CA ASN A 206 -12.29 4.28 -4.79
C ASN A 206 -12.78 5.71 -4.50
N VAL A 207 -13.29 6.42 -5.50
CA VAL A 207 -13.85 7.78 -5.36
C VAL A 207 -15.38 7.79 -5.43
N ASP A 208 -16.02 6.63 -5.54
CA ASP A 208 -17.46 6.50 -5.51
C ASP A 208 -18.01 6.77 -4.10
N ASP A 209 -18.59 7.96 -3.92
CA ASP A 209 -19.20 8.45 -2.67
C ASP A 209 -20.34 7.55 -2.15
N SER A 210 -20.96 6.74 -3.01
CA SER A 210 -22.05 5.83 -2.61
C SER A 210 -21.56 4.52 -1.99
N ALA A 211 -20.31 4.14 -2.29
CA ALA A 211 -19.65 2.94 -1.77
C ALA A 211 -18.50 3.28 -0.81
N ASN A 212 -18.07 4.54 -0.78
CA ASN A 212 -17.00 5.04 0.07
C ASN A 212 -17.58 6.12 0.98
N ASP A 213 -17.67 5.82 2.28
CA ASP A 213 -18.33 6.65 3.31
C ASP A 213 -17.48 7.89 3.67
N ASN A 214 -17.14 8.68 2.64
CA ASN A 214 -16.09 9.70 2.55
C ASN A 214 -14.68 9.18 2.83
N SER A 215 -13.78 9.36 1.87
CA SER A 215 -12.35 9.33 2.16
C SER A 215 -12.04 10.44 3.17
N PHE A 216 -11.47 10.11 4.33
CA PHE A 216 -11.18 11.02 5.48
C PHE A 216 -10.45 12.34 5.12
N LYS A 217 -9.97 12.50 3.88
CA LYS A 217 -9.10 13.59 3.45
C LYS A 217 -9.78 14.67 2.59
N GLY A 218 -11.03 14.49 2.16
CA GLY A 218 -11.73 15.46 1.30
C GLY A 218 -13.14 15.77 1.81
N VAL A 219 -13.53 17.04 1.82
CA VAL A 219 -14.93 17.45 2.03
C VAL A 219 -15.53 17.76 0.66
N ASN A 220 -16.60 17.05 0.30
CA ASN A 220 -17.38 17.32 -0.90
C ASN A 220 -18.48 18.35 -0.61
N ALA A 221 -18.67 19.29 -1.53
CA ALA A 221 -19.77 20.25 -1.50
C ALA A 221 -20.43 20.34 -2.88
N VAL A 222 -21.76 20.38 -2.88
CA VAL A 222 -22.57 20.62 -4.09
C VAL A 222 -23.05 22.08 -4.05
N PRO A 223 -22.95 22.83 -5.14
CA PRO A 223 -23.48 24.19 -5.19
C PRO A 223 -24.99 24.25 -4.93
N ASP A 224 -25.42 25.10 -3.99
CA ASP A 224 -26.85 25.35 -3.68
C ASP A 224 -27.42 26.53 -4.53
N GLY A 225 -26.80 26.83 -5.67
CA GLY A 225 -27.16 27.98 -6.50
C GLY A 225 -26.58 27.93 -7.91
N THR A 226 -27.09 28.81 -8.78
CA THR A 226 -26.74 28.87 -10.23
C THR A 226 -26.11 30.22 -10.61
N ASP A 227 -25.22 30.72 -9.76
CA ASP A 227 -24.49 31.96 -10.05
C ASP A 227 -23.31 31.69 -10.99
N SER A 228 -22.69 32.74 -11.52
CA SER A 228 -21.54 32.61 -12.43
C SER A 228 -20.32 31.88 -11.82
N LEU A 229 -20.29 31.73 -10.49
CA LEU A 229 -19.24 30.99 -9.79
C LEU A 229 -19.52 29.47 -9.70
N THR A 230 -20.76 29.06 -9.92
CA THR A 230 -21.22 27.66 -9.82
C THR A 230 -21.66 27.11 -11.18
N GLU A 231 -21.61 27.93 -12.23
CA GLU A 231 -21.94 27.55 -13.60
C GLU A 231 -20.97 26.48 -14.14
N GLY A 232 -21.51 25.30 -14.47
CA GLY A 232 -20.73 24.15 -14.97
C GLY A 232 -19.98 23.37 -13.89
N VAL A 233 -20.23 23.64 -12.61
CA VAL A 233 -19.63 22.93 -11.48
C VAL A 233 -20.67 22.01 -10.84
N ASP A 234 -20.47 20.70 -10.96
CA ASP A 234 -21.37 19.70 -10.36
C ASP A 234 -21.01 19.42 -8.89
N THR A 235 -19.71 19.28 -8.58
CA THR A 235 -19.17 18.99 -7.24
C THR A 235 -17.84 19.70 -7.04
N VAL A 236 -17.59 20.20 -5.83
CA VAL A 236 -16.29 20.75 -5.40
C VAL A 236 -15.73 19.89 -4.27
N THR A 237 -14.46 19.49 -4.39
CA THR A 237 -13.72 18.78 -3.35
C THR A 237 -12.71 19.71 -2.69
N PHE A 238 -12.69 19.74 -1.35
CA PHE A 238 -11.74 20.49 -0.55
C PHE A 238 -10.77 19.54 0.16
N ASP A 239 -9.53 19.48 -0.33
CA ASP A 239 -8.49 18.55 0.19
C ASP A 239 -7.54 19.20 1.20
N ASN A 240 -7.60 20.52 1.40
CA ASN A 240 -6.67 21.25 2.26
C ASN A 240 -7.35 22.43 2.98
N PRO A 241 -7.15 22.61 4.29
CA PRO A 241 -7.68 23.79 4.99
C PRO A 241 -6.91 25.06 4.57
N GLY A 242 -7.64 26.07 4.12
CA GLY A 242 -7.12 27.40 3.80
C GLY A 242 -7.82 28.49 4.63
N TYR A 243 -7.11 29.56 4.96
CA TYR A 243 -7.72 30.71 5.64
C TYR A 243 -8.51 31.55 4.65
N ILE A 244 -9.76 31.85 4.97
CA ILE A 244 -10.55 32.84 4.22
C ILE A 244 -10.14 34.24 4.67
N VAL A 245 -9.55 35.02 3.77
CA VAL A 245 -9.33 36.45 3.97
C VAL A 245 -10.54 37.19 3.41
N THR A 246 -11.45 37.62 4.30
CA THR A 246 -12.54 38.52 3.91
C THR A 246 -11.99 39.93 3.74
N THR A 247 -11.75 40.37 2.52
CA THR A 247 -11.60 41.79 2.22
C THR A 247 -12.98 42.41 2.23
N GLY A 248 -13.33 43.09 3.34
CA GLY A 248 -14.61 43.75 3.50
C GLY A 248 -14.87 44.80 2.42
N SER A 249 -16.13 44.94 2.03
CA SER A 249 -16.66 46.09 1.27
C SER A 249 -16.99 47.25 2.19
#